data_AF-A0A655ACA8-F1
#
_entry.id   AF-A0A655ACA8-F1
#
_cell.length_a   1.000
_cell.length_b   1.000
_cell.length_c   1.000
_cell.angle_alpha   90.00
_cell.angle_beta   90.00
_cell.angle_gamma   90.00
#
_symmetry.space_group_name_H-M   'P 1'
#
loop_
_entity.id
_entity.type
_entity.pdbx_description
1 polymer ?
#
loop_
_entity_poly.entity_id
_entity_poly.type
_entity_poly.pdbx_seq_one_letter_code
_entity_poly.pdbx_strand_id
1 'polypeptide(L)' 'MVLTAGYPALSPAMGLTHGVHGIGDTVAISVHAAESAVSDIDAYMRLLDAALQ' A
#
# COMPACT_ATOMS: atom_id res chain seq x y z
N MET A 1 -1.76 -12.28 15.62
CA MET A 1 -1.46 -10.89 15.24
C MET A 1 -2.68 -10.34 14.54
N VAL A 2 -3.29 -9.27 15.06
CA VAL A 2 -4.37 -8.56 14.35
C VAL A 2 -3.68 -7.63 13.36
N LEU A 3 -4.01 -7.75 12.08
CA LEU A 3 -3.55 -6.85 11.03
C LEU A 3 -4.75 -5.99 10.62
N THR A 4 -4.64 -4.67 10.79
CA THR A 4 -5.61 -3.71 10.26
C THR A 4 -5.04 -3.13 8.97
N ALA A 5 -5.80 -3.23 7.90
CA ALA A 5 -5.43 -2.68 6.61
C ALA A 5 -6.63 -1.88 6.06
N GLY A 6 -6.37 -0.62 5.70
CA GLY A 6 -7.33 0.24 5.03
C GLY A 6 -7.06 0.23 3.53
N TYR A 7 -8.12 0.08 2.74
CA TYR A 7 -8.07 0.18 1.28
C TYR A 7 -9.14 1.19 0.83
N PRO A 8 -8.85 2.50 0.85
CA PRO A 8 -9.78 3.50 0.35
C PRO A 8 -10.11 3.24 -1.12
N ALA A 9 -11.36 3.52 -1.52
CA ALA A 9 -11.78 3.37 -2.90
C ALA A 9 -10.94 4.28 -3.83
N LEU A 10 -10.56 3.74 -4.99
CA LEU A 10 -9.86 4.51 -6.01
C LEU A 10 -10.81 5.40 -6.78
N SER A 11 -10.28 6.47 -7.36
CA SER A 11 -11.00 7.35 -8.27
C SER A 11 -10.12 7.68 -9.48
N PRO A 12 -10.68 8.21 -10.58
CA PRO A 12 -9.87 8.66 -11.71
C PRO A 12 -8.79 9.69 -11.33
N ALA A 13 -9.02 10.48 -10.27
CA ALA A 13 -8.06 11.44 -9.74
C ALA A 13 -7.04 10.81 -8.77
N MET A 14 -7.34 9.63 -8.19
CA MET A 14 -6.51 8.95 -7.20
C MET A 14 -6.46 7.45 -7.50
N GLY A 15 -5.52 7.06 -8.36
CA GLY A 15 -5.31 5.67 -8.78
C GLY A 15 -4.37 4.86 -7.89
N LEU A 16 -3.79 5.45 -6.84
CA LEU A 16 -2.87 4.80 -5.90
C LEU A 16 -3.06 5.40 -4.50
N THR A 17 -3.18 4.55 -3.49
CA THR A 17 -3.26 4.96 -2.09
C THR A 17 -2.41 4.05 -1.20
N HIS A 18 -1.89 4.63 -0.12
CA HIS A 18 -1.15 3.93 0.92
C HIS A 18 -1.90 4.07 2.25
N GLY A 19 -2.14 2.96 2.93
CA GLY A 19 -2.57 2.94 4.32
C GLY A 19 -1.41 2.62 5.24
N VAL A 20 -1.25 3.35 6.34
CA VAL A 20 -0.20 3.10 7.34
C VAL A 20 -0.85 2.99 8.71
N HIS A 21 -0.67 1.85 9.37
CA HIS A 21 -1.31 1.54 10.65
C HIS A 21 -0.28 0.96 11.64
N GLY A 22 -0.16 1.59 12.82
CA GLY A 22 0.66 1.07 13.91
C GLY A 22 -0.11 0.09 14.80
N ILE A 23 0.50 -1.05 15.14
CA ILE A 23 -0.08 -2.09 15.99
C ILE A 23 1.01 -2.59 16.94
N GLY A 24 0.99 -2.08 18.18
CA GLY A 24 2.11 -2.27 19.10
C GLY A 24 3.40 -1.74 18.48
N ASP A 25 4.43 -2.57 18.43
CA ASP A 25 5.74 -2.22 17.87
C ASP A 25 5.86 -2.49 16.36
N THR A 26 4.77 -2.90 15.71
CA THR A 26 4.74 -3.21 14.26
C THR A 26 3.99 -2.14 13.49
N VAL A 27 4.50 -1.80 12.30
CA VAL A 27 3.79 -0.95 11.33
C VAL A 27 3.30 -1.83 10.17
N ALA A 28 2.00 -1.77 9.87
CA ALA A 28 1.40 -2.35 8.68
C ALA A 28 1.22 -1.28 7.60
N ILE A 29 1.69 -1.58 6.40
CA ILE A 29 1.53 -0.71 5.22
C ILE A 29 0.70 -1.46 4.18
N SER A 30 -0.40 -0.86 3.74
CA SER A 30 -1.26 -1.38 2.66
C SER A 30 -1.14 -0.50 1.42
N VAL A 31 -1.13 -1.11 0.24
CA VAL A 31 -1.12 -0.42 -1.05
C VAL A 31 -2.37 -0.81 -1.81
N HIS A 32 -3.12 0.18 -2.30
CA HIS A 32 -4.24 -0.05 -3.21
C HIS A 32 -4.00 0.76 -4.49
N ALA A 33 -3.94 0.08 -5.63
CA ALA A 33 -3.59 0.70 -6.90
C ALA A 33 -4.52 0.21 -8.02
N ALA A 34 -4.84 1.12 -8.93
CA ALA A 34 -5.46 0.79 -10.20
C ALA A 34 -4.37 0.31 -11.14
N GLU A 35 -4.69 -0.66 -11.99
CA GLU A 35 -3.77 -1.20 -13.00
C GLU A 35 -3.22 -0.11 -13.93
N SER A 36 -4.03 0.92 -14.23
CA SER A 36 -3.62 2.07 -15.04
C SER A 36 -2.58 2.98 -14.37
N ALA A 37 -2.46 2.91 -13.04
CA ALA A 37 -1.49 3.68 -12.26
C ALA A 37 -0.26 2.84 -11.90
N VAL A 38 -0.44 1.56 -11.59
CA VAL A 38 0.63 0.60 -11.29
C VAL A 38 0.31 -0.70 -12.00
N SER A 39 1.05 -0.98 -13.09
CA SER A 39 0.83 -2.17 -13.92
C SER A 39 1.44 -3.44 -13.34
N ASP A 40 2.46 -3.32 -12.48
CA ASP A 40 3.08 -4.44 -11.76
C ASP A 40 3.18 -4.09 -10.27
N ILE A 41 2.18 -4.55 -9.52
CA ILE A 41 2.10 -4.27 -8.08
C ILE A 41 3.20 -4.99 -7.29
N ASP A 42 3.67 -6.15 -7.76
CA ASP A 42 4.72 -6.91 -7.07
C ASP A 42 6.08 -6.23 -7.22
N ALA A 43 6.39 -5.70 -8.42
CA ALA A 43 7.56 -4.85 -8.61
C ALA A 43 7.48 -3.58 -7.75
N TYR A 44 6.30 -2.95 -7.67
CA TYR A 44 6.10 -1.78 -6.80
C TYR A 44 6.36 -2.11 -5.33
N MET A 45 5.83 -3.25 -4.84
CA MET A 45 6.04 -3.68 -3.46
C MET A 45 7.52 -3.95 -3.15
N ARG A 46 8.29 -4.50 -4.09
CA ARG A 46 9.75 -4.67 -3.91
C ARG A 46 10.50 -3.34 -3.81
N LEU A 47 10.11 -2.35 -4.62
CA LEU A 47 10.70 -1.01 -4.56
C LEU A 47 10.33 -0.31 -3.25
N LEU A 48 9.08 -0.45 -2.81
CA LEU A 48 8.62 0.10 -1.55
C LEU A 48 9.37 -0.52 -0.37
N ASP A 49 9.53 -1.85 -0.36
CA ASP A 49 10.31 -2.55 0.66
C ASP A 49 11.76 -2.04 0.70
N ALA A 50 12.42 -1.97 -0.45
CA ALA A 50 13.80 -1.46 -0.55
C ALA A 50 13.95 0.00 -0.10
N ALA A 51 12.91 0.82 -0.22
CA ALA A 51 12.92 2.23 0.21
C ALA A 51 12.65 2.41 1.72
N LEU A 52 12.13 1.39 2.38
CA LEU A 52 11.80 1.39 3.81
C LEU A 52 12.87 0.72 4.69
N GLN A 53 13.88 0.11 4.07
CA GLN A 53 15.08 -0.40 4.73
C GLN A 53 16.06 0.73 5.05
#